data_AF-A0A3D2J604-F1
#
_entry.id   AF-A0A3D2J604-F1
#
_cell.length_a   1.000
_cell.length_b   1.000
_cell.length_c   1.000
_cell.angle_alpha   90.00
_cell.angle_beta   90.00
_cell.angle_gamma   90.00
#
_symmetry.space_group_name_H-M   'P 1'
#
loop_
_entity.id
_entity.type
_entity.pdbx_description
1 polymer ?
#
loop_
_entity_poly.entity_id
_entity_poly.type
_entity_poly.pdbx_seq_one_letter_code
_entity_poly.pdbx_strand_id
1 'polypeptide(L)' 'IAVLRASGPGTKMIGMDITPEMLAYGREKIARLGLQDRIDLRIGDAEHIDLPDNSVDGCCSAFT' A
#
# COMPACT_ATOMS: atom_id res chain seq x y z
N ILE A 1 3.93 -5.00 3.00
CA ILE A 1 3.94 -5.67 4.35
C ILE A 1 5.34 -5.75 4.95
N ALA A 2 6.36 -6.29 4.25
CA ALA A 2 7.72 -6.35 4.79
C ALA A 2 8.24 -4.95 5.20
N VAL A 3 8.05 -3.95 4.33
CA VAL A 3 8.37 -2.55 4.62
C VAL A 3 7.65 -2.06 5.89
N LEU A 4 6.34 -2.28 6.00
CA LEU A 4 5.57 -1.87 7.19
C LEU A 4 6.09 -2.53 8.49
N ARG A 5 6.54 -3.79 8.43
CA ARG A 5 7.12 -4.51 9.58
C ARG A 5 8.49 -3.98 9.99
N ALA A 6 9.25 -3.46 9.04
CA ALA A 6 10.53 -2.79 9.31
C ALA A 6 10.35 -1.32 9.74
N SER A 7 9.12 -0.80 9.70
CA SER A 7 8.79 0.58 10.04
C SER A 7 8.26 0.72 11.47
N GLY A 8 8.19 1.96 11.96
CA GLY A 8 7.67 2.26 13.30
C GLY A 8 6.18 1.93 13.49
N PRO A 9 5.70 1.87 14.74
CA PRO A 9 4.31 1.53 15.06
C PRO A 9 3.27 2.50 14.48
N GLY A 10 3.64 3.76 14.21
CA GLY A 10 2.76 4.77 13.63
C GLY A 10 2.72 4.82 12.10
N THR A 11 3.53 4.02 11.40
CA THR A 11 3.61 4.08 9.94
C THR A 11 2.30 3.62 9.29
N LYS A 12 1.83 4.41 8.32
CA LYS A 12 0.75 4.06 7.40
C LYS A 12 1.32 3.81 6.01
N MET A 13 0.63 2.99 5.23
CA MET A 13 1.03 2.64 3.87
C MET A 13 -0.13 2.85 2.93
N ILE A 14 0.16 3.44 1.77
CA ILE A 14 -0.75 3.47 0.63
C ILE A 14 -0.17 2.50 -0.39
N GLY A 15 -0.94 1.49 -0.77
CA GLY A 15 -0.60 0.59 -1.86
C GLY A 15 -1.50 0.86 -3.06
N MET A 16 -0.94 0.73 -4.26
CA MET A 16 -1.64 0.97 -5.51
C MET A 16 -1.35 -0.17 -6.49
N ASP A 17 -2.37 -0.56 -7.25
CA ASP A 17 -2.26 -1.49 -8.37
C ASP A 17 -3.28 -1.08 -9.44
N ILE A 18 -2.97 -1.36 -10.71
CA ILE A 18 -3.85 -1.05 -11.85
C ILE A 18 -4.99 -2.06 -11.97
N THR A 19 -4.85 -3.24 -11.36
CA THR A 19 -5.82 -4.35 -11.46
C THR A 19 -6.61 -4.53 -10.15
N PRO A 20 -7.95 -4.50 -10.20
CA PRO A 20 -8.79 -4.74 -9.03
C PRO A 20 -8.56 -6.11 -8.37
N GLU A 21 -8.21 -7.12 -9.16
CA GLU A 21 -7.97 -8.50 -8.72
C GLU A 21 -6.79 -8.58 -7.73
N MET A 22 -5.70 -7.87 -8.03
CA MET A 22 -4.54 -7.80 -7.14
C MET A 22 -4.85 -7.07 -5.84
N LEU A 23 -5.68 -6.03 -5.90
CA LEU A 23 -6.14 -5.33 -4.72
C LEU A 23 -7.04 -6.21 -3.85
N ALA A 24 -7.92 -7.01 -4.45
CA ALA A 24 -8.78 -7.95 -3.71
C ALA A 24 -7.92 -8.95 -2.92
N TYR A 25 -6.94 -9.58 -3.57
CA TYR A 25 -5.99 -10.47 -2.89
C TYR A 25 -5.19 -9.75 -1.80
N GLY A 26 -4.76 -8.51 -2.07
CA GLY A 26 -4.10 -7.65 -1.10
C GLY A 26 -4.97 -7.39 0.15
N ARG A 27 -6.25 -7.07 -0.05
CA ARG A 27 -7.21 -6.80 1.05
C ARG A 27 -7.43 -8.03 1.92
N GLU A 28 -7.57 -9.22 1.34
CA GLU A 28 -7.67 -10.47 2.09
C GLU A 28 -6.43 -10.71 2.97
N LYS A 29 -5.24 -10.48 2.41
CA LYS A 29 -3.97 -10.62 3.14
C LYS A 29 -3.85 -9.61 4.28
N ILE A 30 -4.26 -8.36 4.04
CA ILE A 30 -4.27 -7.28 5.05
C ILE A 30 -5.24 -7.62 6.19
N ALA A 31 -6.45 -8.08 5.85
CA ALA A 31 -7.47 -8.49 6.82
C ALA A 31 -6.98 -9.64 7.71
N ARG A 32 -6.42 -10.70 7.10
CA ARG A 32 -5.86 -11.85 7.83
C ARG A 32 -4.74 -11.46 8.81
N LEU A 33 -4.03 -10.37 8.53
CA LEU A 33 -2.93 -9.87 9.37
C LEU A 33 -3.36 -8.76 10.34
N GLY A 34 -4.63 -8.34 10.33
CA GLY A 34 -5.13 -7.25 11.18
C GLY A 34 -4.50 -5.89 10.87
N LEU A 35 -4.15 -5.62 9.61
CA LEU A 35 -3.43 -4.41 9.20
C LEU A 35 -4.32 -3.37 8.51
N GLN A 36 -5.64 -3.52 8.58
CA GLN A 36 -6.62 -2.70 7.85
C GLN A 36 -6.54 -1.21 8.23
N ASP A 37 -6.22 -0.90 9.49
CA ASP A 37 -6.09 0.48 9.98
C ASP A 37 -4.77 1.16 9.55
N ARG A 38 -3.83 0.39 8.99
CA ARG A 38 -2.49 0.85 8.65
C ARG A 38 -2.19 0.82 7.16
N ILE A 39 -2.92 0.04 6.36
CA ILE A 39 -2.68 -0.10 4.93
C ILE A 39 -3.96 0.24 4.17
N ASP A 40 -3.88 1.29 3.37
CA ASP A 40 -4.91 1.68 2.40
C ASP A 40 -4.52 1.17 1.01
N LEU A 41 -5.43 0.47 0.33
CA LEU A 41 -5.21 -0.04 -1.02
C LEU A 41 -6.13 0.70 -2.00
N ARG A 42 -5.54 1.26 -3.05
CA ARG A 42 -6.22 2.08 -4.06
C ARG A 42 -6.01 1.51 -5.46
N ILE A 43 -7.04 1.61 -6.29
CA ILE A 43 -6.89 1.40 -7.73
C ILE A 43 -6.17 2.62 -8.31
N GLY A 44 -5.16 2.40 -9.15
CA GLY A 44 -4.46 3.50 -9.78
C GLY A 44 -3.27 3.08 -10.62
N ASP A 45 -2.79 4.03 -11.41
CA ASP A 45 -1.62 3.90 -12.27
C ASP A 45 -0.41 4.55 -11.58
N ALA A 46 0.69 3.81 -11.49
CA ALA A 46 1.93 4.29 -10.87
C ALA A 46 2.59 5.43 -11.66
N GLU A 47 2.26 5.60 -12.95
CA GLU A 47 2.70 6.75 -13.75
C GLU A 47 1.88 8.02 -13.44
N HIS A 48 0.69 7.86 -12.85
CA HIS A 48 -0.26 8.93 -12.57
C HIS A 48 -0.79 8.82 -11.13
N ILE A 49 0.09 9.06 -10.16
CA ILE A 49 -0.22 8.94 -8.73
C ILE A 49 -1.01 10.17 -8.25
N ASP A 50 -2.25 9.95 -7.80
CA ASP A 50 -3.09 10.97 -7.16
C ASP A 50 -2.67 11.21 -5.69
N LEU A 51 -1.46 11.74 -5.51
CA LEU A 51 -0.93 12.21 -4.24
C LEU A 51 -0.23 13.56 -4.43
N PRO A 52 -0.29 14.47 -3.44
CA PRO A 52 0.46 15.71 -3.50
C PRO A 52 1.99 15.47 -3.52
N ASP A 53 2.72 16.37 -4.14
CA ASP A 53 4.18 16.37 -4.11
C ASP A 53 4.70 16.40 -2.66
N ASN A 54 5.77 15.64 -2.40
CA ASN A 54 6.42 15.53 -1.08
C ASN A 54 5.48 15.09 0.06
N SER A 55 4.41 14.35 -0.25
CA SER A 55 3.43 13.89 0.75
C SER A 55 3.76 12.55 1.42
N VAL A 56 4.85 11.89 1.02
CA VAL A 56 5.26 10.58 1.54
C VAL A 56 6.72 10.59 1.97
N ASP A 57 7.02 9.91 3.07
CA ASP A 57 8.38 9.77 3.59
C ASP A 57 9.24 8.76 2.81
N GLY A 58 8.61 7.92 1.99
CA GLY A 58 9.30 6.92 1.20
C GLY A 58 8.40 6.22 0.18
N CYS A 59 9.03 5.63 -0.83
CA CYS A 59 8.38 4.88 -1.90
C CYS A 59 9.09 3.54 -2.10
N CYS A 60 8.33 2.51 -2.43
CA CYS A 60 8.85 1.19 -2.79
C CYS A 60 7.99 0.63 -3.93
N SER A 61 8.64 0.15 -4.97
CA SER A 61 8.01 -0.65 -6.02
C SER A 61 8.47 -2.09 -5.88
N ALA A 62 7.53 -3.02 -5.96
CA ALA A 62 7.81 -4.44 -5.89
C ALA A 62 6.93 -5.17 -6.91
N PHE A 63 7.55 -6.06 -7.68
CA PHE A 63 6.91 -6.98 -8.61
C PHE A 63 7.34 -8.39 -8.21
N THR A 64 6.40 -9.34 -8.18
CA THR A 64 6.65 -10.76 -7.90
C THR A 64 5.69 -11.61 -8.67
#